data_AF-A0A356FEZ7-F1
#
_entry.id   AF-A0A356FEZ7-F1
#
_cell.length_a   1.000
_cell.length_b   1.000
_cell.length_c   1.000
_cell.angle_alpha   90.00
_cell.angle_beta   90.00
_cell.angle_gamma   90.00
#
_symmetry.space_group_name_H-M   'P 1'
#
loop_
_entity.id
_entity.type
_entity.pdbx_description
1 polymer ?
#
loop_
_entity_poly.entity_id
_entity_poly.type
_entity_poly.pdbx_seq_one_letter_code
_entity_poly.pdbx_strand_id
1 'polypeptide(L)'
;MYRPSKLLVLSLLLLLLAPCLVATAQNETRKQPQKKNAARKNQQRRKPLLSIPEVERKDVICFALYTVENKILKLNAQLYPLKEGEPRKVRLEVKKAGEWKVIAETDVIQRGWTAPFRVTGWDPTRDTAYRVAHGKTAYYEGLIRRDPVEKKEIVVAAFTGNSISPAHGGDISRDDIVQNIKRIKPDLLFFSGDQVYDHRRHYAAWLKFGRDFGEIIRSIPTITIPDDHDVGQANIWGANGKKASTGSGPDGGFFMPVEYVNEVQRAQTSHLPDPFDPTPIQRDITVYYTDMKVGGISFAIIED
;
A
#
# COMPACT_ATOMS: atom_id res chain seq x y z
N MET A 1 -3.07 26.24 -32.22
CA MET A 1 -3.72 26.63 -30.94
C MET A 1 -2.92 25.97 -29.82
N TYR A 2 -2.00 26.71 -29.19
CA TYR A 2 -1.09 26.20 -28.15
C TYR A 2 -1.92 25.95 -26.87
N ARG A 3 -2.10 24.70 -26.43
CA ARG A 3 -2.64 24.44 -25.09
C ARG A 3 -1.56 24.85 -24.09
N PRO A 4 -1.86 25.70 -23.08
CA PRO A 4 -0.88 26.03 -22.05
C PRO A 4 -0.43 24.73 -21.35
N SER A 5 0.88 24.56 -21.20
CA SER A 5 1.50 23.45 -20.48
C SER A 5 1.02 23.45 -19.02
N LYS A 6 0.60 22.28 -18.53
CA LYS A 6 0.25 22.11 -17.10
C LYS A 6 1.50 22.06 -16.24
N LEU A 7 1.42 22.62 -15.04
CA LEU A 7 2.49 22.58 -14.05
C LEU A 7 2.30 21.33 -13.16
N LEU A 8 3.37 20.55 -12.98
CA LEU A 8 3.40 19.45 -12.01
C LEU A 8 4.11 19.94 -10.75
N VAL A 9 3.44 19.88 -9.60
CA VAL A 9 4.06 20.18 -8.30
C VAL A 9 4.19 18.89 -7.52
N LEU A 10 5.44 18.45 -7.33
CA LEU A 10 5.80 17.31 -6.51
C LEU A 10 6.21 17.79 -5.11
N SER A 11 5.36 17.54 -4.12
CA SER A 11 5.71 17.77 -2.72
C SER A 11 6.21 16.47 -2.13
N LEU A 12 7.53 16.33 -2.04
CA LEU A 12 8.18 15.16 -1.45
C LEU A 12 8.26 15.34 0.07
N LEU A 13 7.51 14.55 0.83
CA LEU A 13 7.64 14.52 2.29
C LEU A 13 8.74 13.52 2.64
N LEU A 14 9.98 14.01 2.75
CA LEU A 14 11.12 13.19 3.17
C LEU A 14 11.13 13.04 4.70
N LEU A 15 11.07 11.81 5.21
CA LEU A 15 11.40 11.49 6.60
C LEU A 15 12.93 11.53 6.78
N LEU A 16 13.48 12.74 6.97
CA LEU A 16 14.89 12.92 7.30
C LEU A 16 15.12 12.62 8.79
N LEU A 17 15.75 11.48 9.09
CA LEU A 17 16.35 11.22 10.40
C LEU A 17 17.83 11.61 10.37
N ALA A 18 18.18 12.69 11.05
CA ALA A 18 19.57 13.06 11.31
C ALA A 18 20.19 12.12 12.37
N PRO A 19 21.39 11.55 12.16
CA PRO A 19 22.08 10.81 13.20
C PRO A 19 22.73 11.80 14.18
N CYS A 20 22.26 11.84 15.43
CA CYS A 20 23.01 12.48 16.52
C CYS A 20 24.30 11.69 16.77
N LEU A 21 25.45 12.28 16.41
CA LEU A 21 26.75 11.85 16.91
C LEU A 21 26.79 12.02 18.44
N VAL A 22 26.98 10.92 19.16
CA VAL A 22 27.32 10.96 20.59
C VAL A 22 28.84 10.90 20.69
N ALA A 23 29.43 11.98 21.20
CA ALA A 23 30.86 12.06 21.51
C ALA A 23 31.21 11.10 22.65
N THR A 24 32.27 10.33 22.47
CA THR A 24 32.86 9.45 23.49
C THR A 24 33.68 10.27 24.48
N ALA A 25 33.36 10.18 25.77
CA ALA A 25 34.28 10.56 26.84
C ALA A 25 34.54 9.34 27.72
N GLN A 26 35.80 8.90 27.74
CA GLN A 26 36.30 7.92 28.70
C GLN A 26 36.24 8.50 30.11
N ASN A 27 35.81 7.70 31.08
CA ASN A 27 36.35 7.81 32.43
C ASN A 27 36.23 6.48 33.17
N GLU A 28 37.39 5.96 33.61
CA GLU A 28 37.51 4.90 34.58
C GLU A 28 37.10 5.42 35.96
N THR A 29 36.34 4.64 36.74
CA THR A 29 36.75 4.19 38.09
C THR A 29 35.69 3.37 38.84
N ARG A 30 36.21 2.36 39.55
CA ARG A 30 35.76 1.70 40.79
C ARG A 30 34.41 0.96 40.85
N LYS A 31 34.56 -0.37 40.96
CA LYS A 31 33.56 -1.34 41.45
C LYS A 31 33.23 -1.12 42.93
N GLN A 32 31.94 -1.07 43.26
CA GLN A 32 31.39 -1.51 44.56
C GLN A 32 30.15 -2.38 44.30
N PRO A 33 29.89 -3.41 45.14
CA PRO A 33 28.88 -4.42 44.83
C PRO A 33 27.49 -3.97 45.27
N GLN A 34 26.60 -3.72 44.31
CA GLN A 34 25.18 -3.47 44.60
C GLN A 34 24.40 -4.79 44.74
N LYS A 35 23.70 -4.87 45.87
CA LYS A 35 22.80 -5.96 46.29
C LYS A 35 21.76 -6.29 45.21
N LYS A 36 21.62 -7.58 44.91
CA LYS A 36 20.58 -8.16 44.06
C LYS A 36 19.19 -7.95 44.69
N ASN A 37 18.49 -6.89 44.30
CA ASN A 37 17.04 -6.85 44.40
C ASN A 37 16.46 -7.24 43.05
N ALA A 38 16.12 -8.52 42.91
CA ALA A 38 15.40 -9.06 41.76
C ALA A 38 13.95 -8.56 41.81
N ALA A 39 13.71 -7.34 41.32
CA ALA A 39 12.38 -6.92 40.94
C ALA A 39 12.00 -7.68 39.66
N ARG A 40 11.27 -8.80 39.81
CA ARG A 40 10.51 -9.42 38.72
C ARG A 40 9.45 -8.41 38.27
N LYS A 41 9.81 -7.49 37.38
CA LYS A 41 8.83 -6.75 36.59
C LYS A 41 8.13 -7.78 35.71
N ASN A 42 6.83 -7.95 35.92
CA ASN A 42 5.94 -8.57 34.95
C ASN A 42 6.10 -7.78 33.64
N GLN A 43 6.97 -8.26 32.73
CA GLN A 43 6.89 -7.92 31.32
C GLN A 43 5.58 -8.51 30.83
N GLN A 44 4.51 -7.73 30.95
CA GLN A 44 3.29 -7.95 30.22
C GLN A 44 3.71 -8.11 28.77
N ARG A 45 3.61 -9.36 28.24
CA ARG A 45 4.07 -9.70 26.89
C ARG A 45 3.49 -8.67 25.93
N ARG A 46 4.33 -7.73 25.47
CA ARG A 46 3.94 -6.76 24.45
C ARG A 46 3.41 -7.60 23.29
N LYS A 47 2.17 -7.33 22.84
CA LYS A 47 1.63 -7.97 21.65
C LYS A 47 2.66 -7.82 20.52
N PRO A 48 2.89 -8.84 19.68
CA PRO A 48 3.79 -8.71 18.55
C PRO A 48 3.43 -7.47 17.73
N LEU A 49 4.42 -6.66 17.34
CA LEU A 49 4.22 -5.40 16.60
C LEU A 49 3.37 -5.58 15.32
N LEU A 50 3.40 -6.78 14.73
CA LEU A 50 2.60 -7.18 13.57
C LEU A 50 1.72 -8.40 13.89
N SER A 51 0.75 -8.21 14.77
CA SER A 51 -0.38 -9.13 14.88
C SER A 51 -1.50 -8.70 13.94
N ILE A 52 -2.10 -9.65 13.22
CA ILE A 52 -3.38 -9.41 12.55
C ILE A 52 -4.46 -9.39 13.64
N PRO A 53 -5.16 -8.27 13.86
CA PRO A 53 -6.23 -8.21 14.86
C PRO A 53 -7.42 -9.07 14.42
N GLU A 54 -8.08 -9.69 15.40
CA GLU A 54 -9.45 -10.16 15.18
C GLU A 54 -10.36 -8.94 15.03
N VAL A 55 -11.14 -8.90 13.97
CA VAL A 55 -12.09 -7.82 13.67
C VAL A 55 -13.53 -8.32 13.69
N GLU A 56 -14.45 -7.43 14.03
CA GLU A 56 -15.88 -7.70 13.87
C GLU A 56 -16.17 -7.96 12.38
N ARG A 57 -17.17 -8.80 12.08
CA ARG A 57 -17.45 -9.18 10.67
C ARG A 57 -17.84 -8.00 9.79
N LYS A 58 -18.43 -6.94 10.37
CA LYS A 58 -18.75 -5.69 9.67
C LYS A 58 -17.49 -4.91 9.25
N ASP A 59 -16.34 -5.17 9.86
CA ASP A 59 -15.06 -4.48 9.64
C ASP A 59 -14.05 -5.37 8.89
N VAL A 60 -14.52 -6.44 8.23
CA VAL A 60 -13.65 -7.45 7.59
C VAL A 60 -12.93 -6.93 6.33
N ILE A 61 -13.39 -5.83 5.75
CA ILE A 61 -12.71 -5.15 4.65
C ILE A 61 -11.77 -4.11 5.25
N CYS A 62 -10.46 -4.30 5.09
CA CYS A 62 -9.45 -3.43 5.71
C CYS A 62 -9.30 -2.12 4.93
N PHE A 63 -9.10 -2.20 3.61
CA PHE A 63 -9.00 -1.03 2.73
C PHE A 63 -9.19 -1.43 1.26
N ALA A 64 -9.23 -0.45 0.37
CA ALA A 64 -9.15 -0.66 -1.06
C ALA A 64 -8.26 0.39 -1.73
N LEU A 65 -7.54 -0.03 -2.77
CA LEU A 65 -6.79 0.84 -3.68
C LEU A 65 -7.51 0.90 -5.01
N TYR A 66 -7.47 2.04 -5.70
CA TYR A 66 -8.06 2.18 -7.02
C TYR A 66 -7.25 3.08 -7.95
N THR A 67 -7.36 2.80 -9.24
CA THR A 67 -6.99 3.73 -10.32
C THR A 67 -8.09 3.75 -11.38
N VAL A 68 -8.13 4.82 -12.17
CA VAL A 68 -8.97 4.92 -13.35
C VAL A 68 -8.09 5.35 -14.52
N GLU A 69 -8.02 4.51 -15.56
CA GLU A 69 -7.27 4.81 -16.78
C GLU A 69 -8.08 4.32 -17.99
N ASN A 70 -8.11 5.09 -19.08
CA ASN A 70 -8.81 4.73 -20.32
C ASN A 70 -10.25 4.21 -20.12
N LYS A 71 -11.03 4.86 -19.24
CA LYS A 71 -12.41 4.47 -18.86
C LYS A 71 -12.50 3.07 -18.22
N ILE A 72 -11.44 2.62 -17.57
CA ILE A 72 -11.39 1.38 -16.81
C ILE A 72 -11.08 1.72 -15.37
N LEU A 73 -12.01 1.42 -14.46
CA LEU A 73 -11.77 1.42 -13.03
C LEU A 73 -11.19 0.06 -12.64
N LYS A 74 -9.97 0.05 -12.08
CA LYS A 74 -9.42 -1.10 -11.38
C LYS A 74 -9.37 -0.78 -9.90
N LEU A 75 -9.82 -1.72 -9.08
CA LEU A 75 -9.86 -1.60 -7.63
C LEU A 75 -9.46 -2.93 -7.01
N ASN A 76 -8.60 -2.91 -6.00
CA ASN A 76 -8.28 -4.10 -5.22
C ASN A 76 -8.65 -3.87 -3.76
N ALA A 77 -9.59 -4.67 -3.25
CA ALA A 77 -9.94 -4.64 -1.83
C ALA A 77 -9.10 -5.65 -1.05
N GLN A 78 -8.52 -5.20 0.05
CA GLN A 78 -7.77 -6.03 0.99
C GLN A 78 -8.66 -6.38 2.19
N LEU A 79 -8.89 -7.66 2.41
CA LEU A 79 -9.71 -8.16 3.52
C LEU A 79 -8.82 -8.69 4.65
N TYR A 80 -9.37 -8.70 5.87
CA TYR A 80 -8.91 -9.57 6.95
C TYR A 80 -9.27 -11.04 6.65
N PRO A 81 -8.66 -12.02 7.33
CA PRO A 81 -8.95 -13.43 7.08
C PRO A 81 -10.44 -13.76 7.25
N LEU A 82 -11.02 -14.36 6.21
CA LEU A 82 -12.39 -14.86 6.28
C LEU A 82 -12.42 -16.21 6.98
N LYS A 83 -13.46 -16.43 7.79
CA LYS A 83 -13.70 -17.72 8.45
C LYS A 83 -14.24 -18.75 7.46
N GLU A 84 -14.18 -20.01 7.85
CA GLU A 84 -14.87 -21.10 7.14
C GLU A 84 -16.38 -20.81 7.07
N GLY A 85 -17.01 -21.13 5.93
CA GLY A 85 -18.43 -20.88 5.67
C GLY A 85 -18.80 -19.42 5.32
N GLU A 86 -17.91 -18.44 5.51
CA GLU A 86 -18.17 -17.06 5.07
C GLU A 86 -18.14 -16.97 3.53
N PRO A 87 -19.01 -16.14 2.90
CA PRO A 87 -19.02 -15.99 1.45
C PRO A 87 -17.64 -15.61 0.91
N ARG A 88 -17.22 -16.26 -0.17
CA ARG A 88 -15.97 -15.89 -0.88
C ARG A 88 -16.20 -14.87 -1.98
N LYS A 89 -17.37 -14.25 -2.02
CA LYS A 89 -17.75 -13.25 -3.01
C LYS A 89 -17.81 -11.85 -2.38
N VAL A 90 -17.25 -10.87 -3.09
CA VAL A 90 -17.27 -9.43 -2.73
C VAL A 90 -17.95 -8.66 -3.84
N ARG A 91 -18.72 -7.63 -3.48
CA ARG A 91 -19.42 -6.77 -4.43
C ARG A 91 -18.82 -5.37 -4.43
N LEU A 92 -18.74 -4.76 -5.60
CA LEU A 92 -18.49 -3.34 -5.77
C LEU A 92 -19.81 -2.65 -6.09
N GLU A 93 -20.16 -1.67 -5.29
CA GLU A 93 -21.40 -0.91 -5.40
C GLU A 93 -21.11 0.58 -5.57
N VAL A 94 -21.94 1.29 -6.33
CA VAL A 94 -21.85 2.74 -6.50
C VAL A 94 -23.20 3.40 -6.20
N LYS A 95 -23.16 4.64 -5.73
CA LYS A 95 -24.36 5.39 -5.41
C LYS A 95 -24.91 6.06 -6.66
N LYS A 96 -26.11 5.67 -7.10
CA LYS A 96 -26.85 6.26 -8.24
C LYS A 96 -28.23 6.70 -7.77
N ALA A 97 -28.58 7.97 -7.98
CA ALA A 97 -29.86 8.56 -7.57
C ALA A 97 -30.21 8.29 -6.09
N GLY A 98 -29.22 8.33 -5.20
CA GLY A 98 -29.40 8.10 -3.76
C GLY A 98 -29.33 6.62 -3.34
N GLU A 99 -29.39 5.67 -4.27
CA GLU A 99 -29.40 4.24 -4.00
C GLU A 99 -28.06 3.57 -4.33
N TRP A 100 -27.66 2.58 -3.54
CA TRP A 100 -26.51 1.73 -3.84
C TRP A 100 -26.89 0.69 -4.90
N LYS A 101 -26.09 0.60 -5.97
CA LYS A 101 -26.26 -0.38 -7.05
C LYS A 101 -24.99 -1.19 -7.21
N VAL A 102 -25.12 -2.52 -7.22
CA VAL A 102 -24.03 -3.44 -7.56
C VAL A 102 -23.64 -3.22 -9.02
N ILE A 103 -22.35 -3.00 -9.28
CA ILE A 103 -21.81 -2.83 -10.63
C ILE A 103 -20.79 -3.90 -11.01
N ALA A 104 -20.23 -4.60 -10.02
CA ALA A 104 -19.35 -5.74 -10.23
C ALA A 104 -19.35 -6.66 -9.02
N GLU A 105 -19.00 -7.92 -9.24
CA GLU A 105 -18.73 -8.92 -8.21
C GLU A 105 -17.43 -9.63 -8.54
N THR A 106 -16.69 -10.08 -7.53
CA THR A 106 -15.51 -10.93 -7.71
C THR A 106 -15.39 -11.93 -6.57
N ASP A 107 -14.67 -13.02 -6.82
CA ASP A 107 -14.26 -13.94 -5.77
C ASP A 107 -13.00 -13.44 -5.05
N VAL A 108 -12.91 -13.75 -3.76
CA VAL A 108 -11.76 -13.48 -2.91
C VAL A 108 -10.65 -14.46 -3.26
N ILE A 109 -9.49 -13.91 -3.59
CA ILE A 109 -8.25 -14.66 -3.71
C ILE A 109 -7.75 -14.91 -2.28
N GLN A 110 -7.94 -16.14 -1.80
CA GLN A 110 -7.62 -16.54 -0.42
C GLN A 110 -6.15 -16.33 -0.06
N ARG A 111 -5.24 -16.54 -1.02
CA ARG A 111 -3.82 -16.19 -0.85
C ARG A 111 -3.69 -14.67 -0.80
N GLY A 112 -3.42 -14.14 0.40
CA GLY A 112 -3.35 -12.71 0.65
C GLY A 112 -4.70 -12.01 0.78
N TRP A 113 -5.84 -12.72 0.78
CA TRP A 113 -7.20 -12.17 1.03
C TRP A 113 -7.55 -10.90 0.25
N THR A 114 -7.32 -10.94 -1.07
CA THR A 114 -7.58 -9.81 -1.98
C THR A 114 -8.82 -10.03 -2.82
N ALA A 115 -9.48 -8.96 -3.24
CA ALA A 115 -10.65 -9.00 -4.12
C ALA A 115 -10.48 -7.94 -5.23
N PRO A 116 -9.89 -8.30 -6.38
CA PRO A 116 -9.66 -7.39 -7.49
C PRO A 116 -10.93 -7.22 -8.34
N PHE A 117 -11.21 -5.99 -8.75
CA PHE A 117 -12.31 -5.60 -9.60
C PHE A 117 -11.78 -4.91 -10.86
N ARG A 118 -12.49 -5.13 -11.97
CA ARG A 118 -12.30 -4.41 -13.24
C ARG A 118 -13.67 -3.98 -13.75
N VAL A 119 -13.85 -2.68 -13.96
CA VAL A 119 -15.09 -2.11 -14.51
C VAL A 119 -14.75 -1.29 -15.74
N THR A 120 -15.16 -1.77 -16.91
CA THR A 120 -14.99 -1.09 -18.20
C THR A 120 -16.10 -0.09 -18.47
N GLY A 121 -15.82 0.94 -19.28
CA GLY A 121 -16.81 1.96 -19.59
C GLY A 121 -17.11 2.90 -18.41
N TRP A 122 -16.16 3.03 -17.49
CA TRP A 122 -16.24 3.95 -16.36
C TRP A 122 -16.32 5.39 -16.85
N ASP A 123 -17.15 6.21 -16.20
CA ASP A 123 -17.27 7.65 -16.46
C ASP A 123 -16.33 8.43 -15.52
N PRO A 124 -15.16 8.93 -16.01
CA PRO A 124 -14.22 9.67 -15.18
C PRO A 124 -14.60 11.14 -15.01
N THR A 125 -15.72 11.64 -15.55
CA THR A 125 -16.04 13.07 -15.52
C THR A 125 -16.74 13.51 -14.23
N ARG A 126 -17.09 12.57 -13.35
CA ARG A 126 -17.83 12.86 -12.12
C ARG A 126 -17.30 12.08 -10.92
N ASP A 127 -17.33 12.73 -9.77
CA ASP A 127 -17.08 12.05 -8.51
C ASP A 127 -18.19 11.01 -8.27
N THR A 128 -17.80 9.78 -7.99
CA THR A 128 -18.74 8.68 -7.76
C THR A 128 -18.46 8.04 -6.40
N ALA A 129 -19.41 8.17 -5.49
CA ALA A 129 -19.37 7.44 -4.22
C ALA A 129 -19.48 5.93 -4.50
N TYR A 130 -18.56 5.17 -3.91
CA TYR A 130 -18.52 3.71 -4.03
C TYR A 130 -18.48 3.07 -2.65
N ARG A 131 -18.81 1.78 -2.62
CA ARG A 131 -18.47 0.92 -1.49
C ARG A 131 -18.13 -0.48 -1.94
N VAL A 132 -17.18 -1.10 -1.24
CA VAL A 132 -16.94 -2.55 -1.31
C VAL A 132 -17.82 -3.20 -0.26
N ALA A 133 -18.55 -4.26 -0.62
CA ALA A 133 -19.47 -4.96 0.26
C ALA A 133 -19.14 -6.45 0.37
N HIS A 134 -19.07 -6.96 1.60
CA HIS A 134 -18.92 -8.38 1.90
C HIS A 134 -20.05 -8.85 2.82
N GLY A 135 -20.71 -9.94 2.43
CA GLY A 135 -21.91 -10.41 3.12
C GLY A 135 -23.03 -9.35 3.14
N LYS A 136 -23.74 -9.24 4.26
CA LYS A 136 -24.85 -8.28 4.46
C LYS A 136 -24.46 -7.05 5.29
N THR A 137 -23.33 -7.11 5.99
CA THR A 137 -23.01 -6.18 7.09
C THR A 137 -21.67 -5.47 6.93
N ALA A 138 -20.76 -5.95 6.09
CA ALA A 138 -19.45 -5.34 5.92
C ALA A 138 -19.42 -4.42 4.71
N TYR A 139 -19.11 -3.15 4.95
CA TYR A 139 -19.06 -2.11 3.93
C TYR A 139 -17.83 -1.22 4.13
N TYR A 140 -17.05 -1.02 3.08
CA TYR A 140 -15.96 -0.05 3.03
C TYR A 140 -16.31 1.02 2.00
N GLU A 141 -16.59 2.23 2.46
CA GLU A 141 -17.06 3.34 1.60
C GLU A 141 -15.92 4.29 1.23
N GLY A 142 -15.99 4.85 0.01
CA GLY A 142 -15.02 5.82 -0.48
C GLY A 142 -15.55 6.63 -1.66
N LEU A 143 -14.64 7.33 -2.32
CA LEU A 143 -14.95 8.16 -3.49
C LEU A 143 -13.99 7.84 -4.63
N ILE A 144 -14.52 7.41 -5.77
CA ILE A 144 -13.78 7.43 -7.02
C ILE A 144 -13.86 8.85 -7.56
N ARG A 145 -12.74 9.58 -7.53
CA ARG A 145 -12.70 10.98 -7.96
C ARG A 145 -12.76 11.08 -9.48
N ARG A 146 -13.37 12.16 -9.96
CA ARG A 146 -13.28 12.56 -11.37
C ARG A 146 -11.82 12.89 -11.73
N ASP A 147 -11.49 12.69 -12.99
CA ASP A 147 -10.20 13.12 -13.54
C ASP A 147 -10.11 14.66 -13.55
N PRO A 148 -9.11 15.27 -12.88
CA PRO A 148 -8.98 16.73 -12.75
C PRO A 148 -8.43 17.42 -14.02
N VAL A 149 -8.98 17.12 -15.19
CA VAL A 149 -8.54 17.66 -16.49
C VAL A 149 -8.66 19.18 -16.60
N GLU A 150 -9.52 19.80 -15.79
CA GLU A 150 -9.71 21.24 -15.71
C GLU A 150 -8.63 21.97 -14.92
N LYS A 151 -7.92 21.26 -14.02
CA LYS A 151 -6.90 21.89 -13.17
C LYS A 151 -5.67 22.25 -14.00
N LYS A 152 -5.12 23.45 -13.74
CA LYS A 152 -3.86 23.92 -14.32
C LYS A 152 -2.64 23.25 -13.68
N GLU A 153 -2.79 22.85 -12.42
CA GLU A 153 -1.77 22.21 -11.61
C GLU A 153 -2.30 20.88 -11.06
N ILE A 154 -1.45 19.86 -11.11
CA ILE A 154 -1.70 18.55 -10.51
C ILE A 154 -0.76 18.39 -9.32
N VAL A 155 -1.33 18.08 -8.17
CA VAL A 155 -0.59 17.91 -6.92
C VAL A 155 -0.43 16.43 -6.62
N VAL A 156 0.83 15.99 -6.50
CA VAL A 156 1.16 14.61 -6.11
C VAL A 156 1.75 14.62 -4.70
N ALA A 157 1.18 13.82 -3.80
CA ALA A 157 1.79 13.54 -2.51
C ALA A 157 2.57 12.23 -2.60
N ALA A 158 3.88 12.30 -2.41
CA ALA A 158 4.78 11.16 -2.53
C ALA A 158 5.27 10.69 -1.15
N PHE A 159 5.30 9.36 -0.97
CA PHE A 159 5.70 8.65 0.23
C PHE A 159 6.75 7.59 -0.13
N THR A 160 7.69 7.39 0.78
CA THR A 160 8.70 6.33 0.71
C THR A 160 8.97 5.86 2.13
N GLY A 161 9.15 4.56 2.31
CA GLY A 161 9.50 3.98 3.61
C GLY A 161 8.43 4.11 4.69
N ASN A 162 7.82 3.00 5.09
CA ASN A 162 6.94 2.91 6.25
C ASN A 162 7.39 1.83 7.25
N SER A 163 8.62 1.94 7.75
CA SER A 163 9.14 1.03 8.77
C SER A 163 8.24 1.02 10.02
N ILE A 164 8.01 -0.17 10.56
CA ILE A 164 7.25 -0.41 11.79
C ILE A 164 8.13 -0.50 13.04
N SER A 165 9.45 -0.43 12.86
CA SER A 165 10.42 -0.52 13.95
C SER A 165 10.27 0.69 14.88
N PRO A 166 10.09 0.50 16.21
CA PRO A 166 10.06 1.62 17.16
C PRO A 166 11.35 2.46 17.14
N ALA A 167 12.49 1.85 16.81
CA ALA A 167 13.76 2.57 16.67
C ALA A 167 13.73 3.61 15.54
N HIS A 168 12.82 3.44 14.57
CA HIS A 168 12.62 4.37 13.45
C HIS A 168 11.30 5.16 13.60
N GLY A 169 10.69 5.17 14.80
CA GLY A 169 9.37 5.80 15.03
C GLY A 169 8.20 5.02 14.41
N GLY A 170 8.43 3.76 14.03
CA GLY A 170 7.46 2.96 13.28
C GLY A 170 6.22 2.54 14.06
N ASP A 171 6.21 2.71 15.38
CA ASP A 171 5.08 2.49 16.27
C ASP A 171 4.22 3.74 16.53
N ILE A 172 4.63 4.91 16.03
CA ILE A 172 3.92 6.18 16.19
C ILE A 172 2.66 6.21 15.31
N SER A 173 1.62 6.98 15.67
CA SER A 173 0.47 7.16 14.78
C SER A 173 0.85 7.87 13.47
N ARG A 174 0.13 7.58 12.38
CA ARG A 174 0.24 8.28 11.08
C ARG A 174 -0.81 9.38 10.92
N ASP A 175 -1.56 9.67 11.98
CA ASP A 175 -2.69 10.61 11.94
C ASP A 175 -2.28 12.02 11.49
N ASP A 176 -1.11 12.50 11.90
CA ASP A 176 -0.59 13.81 11.52
C ASP A 176 -0.35 13.91 9.99
N ILE A 177 0.27 12.88 9.40
CA ILE A 177 0.45 12.73 7.96
C ILE A 177 -0.92 12.69 7.28
N VAL A 178 -1.83 11.84 7.75
CA VAL A 178 -3.18 11.70 7.21
C VAL A 178 -3.94 13.05 7.25
N GLN A 179 -3.91 13.78 8.36
CA GLN A 179 -4.57 15.09 8.47
C GLN A 179 -3.95 16.12 7.53
N ASN A 180 -2.63 16.12 7.38
CA ASN A 180 -1.96 17.02 6.43
C ASN A 180 -2.36 16.71 4.99
N ILE A 181 -2.45 15.43 4.60
CA ILE A 181 -2.93 15.04 3.27
C ILE A 181 -4.39 15.46 3.06
N LYS A 182 -5.26 15.30 4.05
CA LYS A 182 -6.66 15.78 3.99
C LYS A 182 -6.76 17.29 3.83
N ARG A 183 -5.78 18.06 4.34
CA ARG A 183 -5.69 19.52 4.16
C ARG A 183 -5.15 19.90 2.78
N ILE A 184 -4.10 19.22 2.31
CA ILE A 184 -3.47 19.46 0.99
C ILE A 184 -4.40 19.08 -0.15
N LYS A 185 -5.18 17.99 0.02
CA LYS A 185 -6.08 17.41 -0.99
C LYS A 185 -5.35 17.14 -2.33
N PRO A 186 -4.28 16.32 -2.32
CA PRO A 186 -3.55 15.98 -3.55
C PRO A 186 -4.48 15.28 -4.55
N ASP A 187 -4.12 15.34 -5.82
CA ASP A 187 -4.84 14.69 -6.90
C ASP A 187 -4.41 13.23 -7.08
N LEU A 188 -3.21 12.88 -6.62
CA LEU A 188 -2.61 11.55 -6.70
C LEU A 188 -1.76 11.27 -5.46
N LEU A 189 -1.85 10.06 -4.92
CA LEU A 189 -0.90 9.55 -3.94
C LEU A 189 0.09 8.61 -4.63
N PHE A 190 1.38 8.72 -4.31
CA PHE A 190 2.42 7.83 -4.81
C PHE A 190 3.24 7.25 -3.66
N PHE A 191 3.14 5.94 -3.44
CA PHE A 191 3.98 5.19 -2.53
C PHE A 191 5.04 4.46 -3.36
N SER A 192 6.27 4.91 -3.23
CA SER A 192 7.38 4.64 -4.15
C SER A 192 8.17 3.36 -3.87
N GLY A 193 7.83 2.64 -2.81
CA GLY A 193 8.63 1.54 -2.29
C GLY A 193 8.53 1.44 -0.78
N ASP A 194 8.93 0.30 -0.24
CA ASP A 194 9.09 0.06 1.19
C ASP A 194 7.82 0.36 2.01
N GLN A 195 6.65 -0.02 1.49
CA GLN A 195 5.41 0.15 2.25
C GLN A 195 5.36 -0.80 3.46
N VAL A 196 6.04 -1.94 3.36
CA VAL A 196 6.23 -2.89 4.46
C VAL A 196 7.70 -3.25 4.67
N TYR A 197 8.11 -3.38 5.93
CA TYR A 197 9.49 -3.71 6.32
C TYR A 197 9.63 -5.11 6.93
N ASP A 198 8.58 -5.94 6.88
CA ASP A 198 8.64 -7.31 7.41
C ASP A 198 8.69 -8.33 6.26
N HIS A 199 9.91 -8.84 6.06
CA HIS A 199 10.29 -9.72 4.95
C HIS A 199 9.59 -11.09 4.93
N ARG A 200 8.81 -11.45 5.96
CA ARG A 200 8.17 -12.78 6.06
C ARG A 200 6.68 -12.73 6.41
N ARG A 201 6.17 -11.56 6.77
CA ARG A 201 4.77 -11.35 7.16
C ARG A 201 4.16 -10.17 6.41
N HIS A 202 4.41 -10.12 5.10
CA HIS A 202 3.91 -9.07 4.20
C HIS A 202 2.42 -8.79 4.42
N TYR A 203 1.58 -9.81 4.38
CA TYR A 203 0.13 -9.64 4.57
C TYR A 203 -0.23 -8.93 5.89
N ALA A 204 0.40 -9.27 7.02
CA ALA A 204 0.14 -8.62 8.30
C ALA A 204 0.60 -7.14 8.30
N ALA A 205 1.74 -6.86 7.65
CA ALA A 205 2.26 -5.51 7.51
C ALA A 205 1.43 -4.67 6.51
N TRP A 206 0.92 -5.28 5.44
CA TRP A 206 0.07 -4.66 4.44
C TRP A 206 -1.30 -4.28 5.02
N LEU A 207 -1.87 -5.12 5.89
CA LEU A 207 -3.03 -4.74 6.69
C LEU A 207 -2.74 -3.56 7.64
N LYS A 208 -1.51 -3.45 8.17
CA LYS A 208 -1.12 -2.28 8.97
C LYS A 208 -1.06 -1.02 8.11
N PHE A 209 -0.44 -1.10 6.94
CA PHE A 209 -0.45 -0.01 5.95
C PHE A 209 -1.89 0.45 5.65
N GLY A 210 -2.81 -0.50 5.44
CA GLY A 210 -4.23 -0.23 5.28
C GLY A 210 -4.88 0.51 6.44
N ARG A 211 -4.55 0.17 7.68
CA ARG A 211 -5.02 0.89 8.87
C ARG A 211 -4.43 2.29 8.99
N ASP A 212 -3.16 2.46 8.62
CA ASP A 212 -2.46 3.73 8.71
C ASP A 212 -2.96 4.74 7.65
N PHE A 213 -3.18 4.30 6.40
CA PHE A 213 -3.46 5.20 5.27
C PHE A 213 -4.84 5.01 4.62
N GLY A 214 -5.63 4.03 5.08
CA GLY A 214 -6.96 3.68 4.56
C GLY A 214 -7.95 4.85 4.47
N GLU A 215 -7.77 5.87 5.31
CA GLU A 215 -8.60 7.07 5.32
C GLU A 215 -8.38 7.99 4.10
N ILE A 216 -7.16 8.06 3.56
CA ILE A 216 -6.86 8.91 2.39
C ILE A 216 -6.97 8.14 1.08
N ILE A 217 -6.51 6.88 1.06
CA ILE A 217 -6.50 6.07 -0.17
C ILE A 217 -7.91 5.67 -0.63
N ARG A 218 -8.91 5.64 0.27
CA ARG A 218 -10.31 5.37 -0.10
C ARG A 218 -10.90 6.40 -1.05
N SER A 219 -10.30 7.60 -1.12
CA SER A 219 -10.85 8.73 -1.89
C SER A 219 -9.86 9.38 -2.85
N ILE A 220 -8.59 8.97 -2.88
CA ILE A 220 -7.58 9.56 -3.77
C ILE A 220 -6.95 8.42 -4.57
N PRO A 221 -6.88 8.50 -5.91
CA PRO A 221 -6.22 7.48 -6.70
C PRO A 221 -4.78 7.32 -6.20
N THR A 222 -4.34 6.08 -6.07
CA THR A 222 -3.08 5.75 -5.38
C THR A 222 -2.25 4.83 -6.26
N ILE A 223 -1.00 5.22 -6.51
CA ILE A 223 0.02 4.33 -7.07
C ILE A 223 0.85 3.79 -5.91
N THR A 224 1.04 2.48 -5.88
CA THR A 224 1.95 1.76 -4.99
C THR A 224 2.82 0.86 -5.86
N ILE A 225 4.12 0.85 -5.60
CA ILE A 225 5.08 -0.07 -6.23
C ILE A 225 5.93 -0.73 -5.13
N PRO A 226 6.23 -2.04 -5.24
CA PRO A 226 7.14 -2.72 -4.31
C PRO A 226 8.58 -2.22 -4.43
N ASP A 227 9.32 -2.32 -3.33
CA ASP A 227 10.79 -2.23 -3.26
C ASP A 227 11.35 -3.45 -2.50
N ASP A 228 12.65 -3.48 -2.24
CA ASP A 228 13.37 -4.60 -1.63
C ASP A 228 12.75 -5.13 -0.34
N HIS A 229 12.36 -4.24 0.59
CA HIS A 229 11.75 -4.66 1.84
C HIS A 229 10.33 -5.22 1.66
N ASP A 230 9.59 -4.78 0.65
CA ASP A 230 8.27 -5.34 0.33
C ASP A 230 8.39 -6.79 -0.15
N VAL A 231 9.39 -7.08 -0.99
CA VAL A 231 9.63 -8.44 -1.53
C VAL A 231 10.55 -9.30 -0.66
N GLY A 232 10.96 -8.80 0.51
CA GLY A 232 11.62 -9.58 1.55
C GLY A 232 13.13 -9.78 1.37
N GLN A 233 13.82 -8.80 0.79
CA GLN A 233 15.28 -8.77 0.67
C GLN A 233 15.86 -7.41 1.07
N ALA A 234 17.19 -7.26 1.07
CA ALA A 234 17.86 -6.05 1.54
C ALA A 234 18.21 -5.04 0.44
N ASN A 235 18.22 -5.49 -0.82
CA ASN A 235 18.42 -4.69 -2.03
C ASN A 235 17.71 -5.38 -3.20
N ILE A 236 17.14 -4.62 -4.13
CA ILE A 236 16.49 -5.14 -5.32
C ILE A 236 17.10 -4.54 -6.59
N TRP A 237 17.22 -5.42 -7.58
CA TRP A 237 17.44 -5.15 -8.99
C TRP A 237 16.82 -6.36 -9.68
N GLY A 238 15.68 -6.24 -10.35
CA GLY A 238 14.83 -7.39 -10.68
C GLY A 238 15.50 -8.40 -11.61
N ALA A 239 16.49 -7.97 -12.40
CA ALA A 239 17.38 -8.83 -13.19
C ALA A 239 16.62 -9.90 -14.00
N ASN A 240 15.53 -9.48 -14.64
CA ASN A 240 14.63 -10.33 -15.43
C ASN A 240 14.03 -11.52 -14.65
N GLY A 241 13.87 -11.38 -13.33
CA GLY A 241 13.20 -12.37 -12.49
C GLY A 241 14.10 -13.52 -12.04
N LYS A 242 15.42 -13.46 -12.25
CA LYS A 242 16.32 -14.56 -11.84
C LYS A 242 16.25 -14.81 -10.33
N LYS A 243 16.74 -15.98 -9.89
CA LYS A 243 16.86 -16.28 -8.46
C LYS A 243 18.12 -15.61 -7.90
N ALA A 244 17.94 -14.73 -6.90
CA ALA A 244 19.07 -14.17 -6.16
C ALA A 244 19.74 -15.26 -5.31
N SER A 245 21.08 -15.24 -5.25
CA SER A 245 21.85 -16.22 -4.46
C SER A 245 21.74 -15.97 -2.95
N THR A 246 21.51 -14.72 -2.53
CA THR A 246 21.41 -14.32 -1.13
C THR A 246 20.31 -13.27 -0.93
N GLY A 247 19.79 -13.16 0.30
CA GLY A 247 18.82 -12.11 0.65
C GLY A 247 19.40 -10.69 0.69
N SER A 248 20.72 -10.54 0.51
CA SER A 248 21.37 -9.24 0.34
C SER A 248 21.26 -8.68 -1.08
N GLY A 249 20.90 -9.51 -2.07
CA GLY A 249 20.67 -9.07 -3.45
C GLY A 249 21.86 -8.55 -4.28
N PRO A 250 23.15 -8.84 -3.99
CA PRO A 250 24.27 -8.23 -4.73
C PRO A 250 24.35 -8.67 -6.20
N ASP A 251 23.74 -9.81 -6.54
CA ASP A 251 23.66 -10.32 -7.90
C ASP A 251 22.36 -9.91 -8.61
N GLY A 252 21.39 -9.30 -7.93
CA GLY A 252 20.05 -9.03 -8.45
C GLY A 252 19.15 -10.28 -8.54
N GLY A 253 17.90 -10.08 -8.91
CA GLY A 253 16.83 -11.06 -8.89
C GLY A 253 16.07 -11.08 -7.57
N PHE A 254 15.21 -12.09 -7.43
CA PHE A 254 14.36 -12.28 -6.26
C PHE A 254 14.85 -13.44 -5.40
N PHE A 255 15.11 -13.15 -4.13
CA PHE A 255 15.51 -14.16 -3.13
C PHE A 255 14.34 -15.02 -2.67
N MET A 256 13.17 -14.41 -2.48
CA MET A 256 11.97 -15.09 -2.00
C MET A 256 11.35 -16.03 -3.05
N PRO A 257 10.52 -17.01 -2.63
CA PRO A 257 9.77 -17.86 -3.55
C PRO A 257 8.91 -17.04 -4.52
N VAL A 258 8.75 -17.53 -5.76
CA VAL A 258 7.98 -16.85 -6.82
C VAL A 258 6.56 -16.54 -6.35
N GLU A 259 5.95 -17.49 -5.65
CA GLU A 259 4.57 -17.36 -5.21
C GLU A 259 4.39 -16.30 -4.13
N TYR A 260 5.45 -15.97 -3.39
CA TYR A 260 5.48 -14.85 -2.46
C TYR A 260 5.64 -13.53 -3.21
N VAL A 261 6.59 -13.44 -4.15
CA VAL A 261 6.80 -12.24 -4.98
C VAL A 261 5.52 -11.85 -5.73
N ASN A 262 4.88 -12.83 -6.39
CA ASN A 262 3.60 -12.61 -7.10
C ASN A 262 2.45 -12.26 -6.15
N GLU A 263 2.49 -12.68 -4.88
CA GLU A 263 1.52 -12.24 -3.86
C GLU A 263 1.75 -10.78 -3.44
N VAL A 264 3.00 -10.37 -3.25
CA VAL A 264 3.38 -8.97 -2.98
C VAL A 264 2.94 -8.07 -4.12
N GLN A 265 3.31 -8.41 -5.36
CA GLN A 265 2.88 -7.66 -6.54
C GLN A 265 1.36 -7.59 -6.64
N ARG A 266 0.64 -8.72 -6.52
CA ARG A 266 -0.84 -8.70 -6.55
C ARG A 266 -1.42 -7.77 -5.48
N ALA A 267 -0.91 -7.82 -4.26
CA ALA A 267 -1.40 -7.00 -3.16
C ALA A 267 -1.16 -5.49 -3.39
N GLN A 268 0.00 -5.14 -3.95
CA GLN A 268 0.44 -3.75 -4.09
C GLN A 268 0.17 -3.12 -5.45
N THR A 269 -0.04 -3.89 -6.53
CA THR A 269 -0.08 -3.33 -7.90
C THR A 269 -1.29 -3.74 -8.73
N SER A 270 -2.11 -4.70 -8.29
CA SER A 270 -3.21 -5.21 -9.13
C SER A 270 -4.32 -4.20 -9.45
N HIS A 271 -4.41 -3.09 -8.71
CA HIS A 271 -5.32 -1.98 -9.00
C HIS A 271 -4.76 -0.96 -9.99
N LEU A 272 -3.48 -1.04 -10.37
CA LEU A 272 -2.88 -0.21 -11.40
C LEU A 272 -3.45 -0.55 -12.79
N PRO A 273 -3.27 0.33 -13.81
CA PRO A 273 -3.59 0.01 -15.19
C PRO A 273 -2.95 -1.30 -15.65
N ASP A 274 -3.45 -1.88 -16.73
CA ASP A 274 -2.88 -3.13 -17.23
C ASP A 274 -1.41 -2.92 -17.65
N PRO A 275 -0.53 -3.91 -17.45
CA PRO A 275 0.86 -3.80 -17.87
C PRO A 275 0.94 -3.55 -19.37
N PHE A 276 1.94 -2.80 -19.80
CA PHE A 276 2.15 -2.53 -21.23
C PHE A 276 2.34 -3.84 -22.02
N ASP A 277 3.18 -4.75 -21.50
CA ASP A 277 3.25 -6.14 -21.94
C ASP A 277 3.20 -7.05 -20.70
N PRO A 278 2.12 -7.84 -20.53
CA PRO A 278 1.89 -8.67 -19.35
C PRO A 278 2.66 -10.00 -19.38
N THR A 279 3.57 -10.21 -20.34
CA THR A 279 4.39 -11.42 -20.42
C THR A 279 5.19 -11.60 -19.13
N PRO A 280 5.02 -12.72 -18.39
CA PRO A 280 5.81 -12.99 -17.20
C PRO A 280 7.30 -13.08 -17.51
N ILE A 281 8.14 -12.62 -16.58
CA ILE A 281 9.59 -12.72 -16.66
C ILE A 281 10.05 -14.12 -16.19
N GLN A 282 11.37 -14.33 -16.03
CA GLN A 282 11.88 -15.64 -15.62
C GLN A 282 11.21 -16.14 -14.34
N ARG A 283 11.07 -17.48 -14.26
CA ARG A 283 10.41 -18.18 -13.16
C ARG A 283 8.91 -17.85 -13.01
N ASP A 284 8.27 -17.31 -14.06
CA ASP A 284 6.84 -17.00 -14.08
C ASP A 284 6.44 -15.92 -13.06
N ILE A 285 7.34 -14.95 -12.87
CA ILE A 285 7.09 -13.77 -12.05
C ILE A 285 6.25 -12.78 -12.87
N THR A 286 5.18 -12.27 -12.27
CA THR A 286 4.29 -11.31 -12.91
C THR A 286 4.98 -9.95 -13.10
N VAL A 287 4.37 -9.08 -13.91
CA VAL A 287 4.85 -7.72 -14.19
C VAL A 287 3.73 -6.70 -14.04
N TYR A 288 4.07 -5.45 -13.74
CA TYR A 288 3.10 -4.37 -13.54
C TYR A 288 3.45 -3.02 -14.19
N TYR A 289 4.58 -2.92 -14.90
CA TYR A 289 4.99 -1.68 -15.55
C TYR A 289 3.94 -1.18 -16.57
N THR A 290 3.57 0.09 -16.47
CA THR A 290 2.46 0.69 -17.22
C THR A 290 2.56 2.23 -17.20
N ASP A 291 1.56 2.92 -17.75
CA ASP A 291 1.38 4.36 -17.54
C ASP A 291 -0.03 4.68 -17.05
N MET A 292 -0.17 5.82 -16.37
CA MET A 292 -1.45 6.33 -15.90
C MET A 292 -1.55 7.83 -16.13
N LYS A 293 -2.72 8.31 -16.57
CA LYS A 293 -2.96 9.73 -16.79
C LYS A 293 -3.77 10.33 -15.65
N VAL A 294 -3.30 11.45 -15.10
CA VAL A 294 -4.05 12.25 -14.12
C VAL A 294 -4.04 13.69 -14.55
N GLY A 295 -5.22 14.25 -14.78
CA GLY A 295 -5.40 15.62 -15.22
C GLY A 295 -4.60 15.94 -16.48
N GLY A 296 -4.48 15.00 -17.41
CA GLY A 296 -3.73 15.18 -18.66
C GLY A 296 -2.20 15.10 -18.55
N ILE A 297 -1.65 14.77 -17.39
CA ILE A 297 -0.23 14.39 -17.21
C ILE A 297 -0.14 12.86 -17.24
N SER A 298 0.75 12.30 -18.06
CA SER A 298 1.05 10.86 -18.07
C SER A 298 2.20 10.57 -17.13
N PHE A 299 2.01 9.59 -16.24
CA PHE A 299 2.98 9.09 -15.29
C PHE A 299 3.39 7.69 -15.75
N ALA A 300 4.67 7.51 -16.08
CA ALA A 300 5.24 6.19 -16.29
C ALA A 300 5.44 5.50 -14.93
N ILE A 301 4.97 4.27 -14.82
CA ILE A 301 5.12 3.39 -13.66
C ILE A 301 6.03 2.24 -14.10
N ILE A 302 7.24 2.21 -13.54
CA ILE A 302 8.28 1.25 -13.92
C ILE A 302 8.54 0.25 -12.78
N GLU A 303 9.03 -0.91 -13.16
CA GLU A 303 9.36 -2.05 -12.31
C GLU A 303 10.87 -2.35 -12.46
N ASP A 304 11.44 -2.96 -11.42
CA ASP A 304 12.85 -3.41 -11.37
C ASP A 304 13.09 -4.75 -12.10
#